data_AF-A0AAV4CMZ0-F1
#
_entry.id   AF-A0AAV4CMZ0-F1
#
_cell.length_a   1.000
_cell.length_b   1.000
_cell.length_c   1.000
_cell.angle_alpha   90.00
_cell.angle_beta   90.00
_cell.angle_gamma   90.00
#
_symmetry.space_group_name_H-M   'P 1'
#
loop_
_entity.id
_entity.type
_entity.pdbx_description
1 polymer ?
#
loop_
_entity_poly.entity_id
_entity_poly.type
_entity_poly.pdbx_seq_one_letter_code
_entity_poly.pdbx_strand_id
1 'polypeptide(L)'
;MDNIRAKIRHIARLLKGMKRRETQIKDLESAITPKFCFLVVETIKYLSVERDSPKLATTLGHYLKQLSVLKKSLALIAGVEDIHKQAFDFDTLFDAHLNSHVSAVANRRLKLRTLNKDRYQDTSNQRSCGTQRFPWG
;
A
#
# COMPACT_ATOMS: atom_id res chain seq x y z
N MET A 1 4.01 7.53 -19.84
CA MET A 1 4.51 8.73 -19.13
C MET A 1 3.73 9.09 -17.84
N ASP A 2 2.68 8.36 -17.44
CA ASP A 2 1.82 8.72 -16.28
C ASP A 2 2.20 8.14 -14.90
N ASN A 3 3.29 7.37 -14.80
CA ASN A 3 3.64 6.67 -13.57
C ASN A 3 4.05 7.65 -12.43
N ILE A 4 4.84 8.68 -12.75
CA ILE A 4 5.33 9.65 -11.74
C ILE A 4 4.17 10.47 -11.16
N ARG A 5 3.24 10.97 -11.99
CA ARG A 5 2.07 11.73 -11.51
C ARG A 5 1.19 10.87 -10.60
N ALA A 6 1.02 9.59 -10.91
CA ALA A 6 0.30 8.66 -10.06
C ALA A 6 1.00 8.49 -8.70
N LYS A 7 2.32 8.24 -8.69
CA LYS A 7 3.13 8.16 -7.47
C LYS A 7 2.97 9.39 -6.59
N ILE A 8 3.13 10.58 -7.15
CA ILE A 8 3.00 11.86 -6.43
C ILE A 8 1.60 12.00 -5.82
N ARG A 9 0.54 11.67 -6.57
CA ARG A 9 -0.84 11.73 -6.06
C ARG A 9 -1.06 10.77 -4.89
N HIS A 10 -0.50 9.56 -4.94
CA HIS A 10 -0.61 8.60 -3.85
C HIS A 10 0.11 9.10 -2.58
N ILE A 11 1.34 9.61 -2.73
CA ILE A 11 2.12 10.18 -1.63
C ILE A 11 1.45 11.42 -1.05
N ALA A 12 0.95 12.33 -1.89
CA ALA A 12 0.25 13.53 -1.43
C ALA A 12 -1.02 13.20 -0.61
N ARG A 13 -1.75 12.13 -1.00
CA ARG A 13 -2.89 11.63 -0.23
C ARG A 13 -2.47 11.08 1.12
N LEU A 14 -1.38 10.32 1.17
CA LEU A 14 -0.81 9.83 2.42
C LEU A 14 -0.44 10.99 3.34
N LEU A 15 0.31 11.98 2.83
CA LEU A 15 0.72 13.15 3.62
C LEU A 15 -0.50 13.94 4.14
N LYS A 16 -1.54 14.12 3.31
CA LYS A 16 -2.80 14.73 3.73
C LYS A 16 -3.51 13.91 4.81
N GLY A 17 -3.47 12.58 4.72
CA GLY A 17 -4.01 11.67 5.74
C GLY A 17 -3.27 11.79 7.07
N MET A 18 -1.94 11.88 7.03
CA MET A 18 -1.10 12.05 8.22
C MET A 18 -1.32 13.42 8.87
N LYS A 19 -1.36 14.50 8.08
CA LYS A 19 -1.62 15.87 8.56
C LYS A 19 -2.96 16.06 9.26
N ARG A 20 -3.95 15.26 8.91
CA ARG A 20 -5.28 15.27 9.57
C ARG A 20 -5.22 14.69 10.99
N ARG A 21 -4.25 13.82 11.26
CA ARG A 21 -4.10 13.11 12.53
C ARG A 21 -3.04 13.75 13.43
N GLU A 22 -2.01 14.32 12.82
CA GLU A 22 -0.88 14.92 13.52
C GLU A 22 -0.43 16.19 12.78
N THR A 23 -0.47 17.33 13.47
CA THR A 23 -0.20 18.65 12.90
C THR A 23 1.29 18.94 12.78
N GLN A 24 2.13 18.22 13.52
CA GLN A 24 3.59 18.39 13.51
C GLN A 24 4.23 17.98 12.18
N ILE A 25 3.57 17.16 11.37
CA ILE A 25 4.11 16.65 10.10
C ILE A 25 3.90 17.70 9.01
N LYS A 26 4.96 18.42 8.67
CA LYS A 26 4.93 19.46 7.63
C LYS A 26 5.16 18.89 6.24
N ASP A 27 6.07 17.92 6.14
CA ASP A 27 6.59 17.36 4.90
C ASP A 27 6.79 15.84 5.00
N LEU A 28 7.13 15.23 3.87
CA LEU A 28 7.37 13.80 3.80
C LEU A 28 8.68 13.39 4.48
N GLU A 29 9.65 14.30 4.52
CA GLU A 29 10.94 14.04 5.13
C GLU A 29 10.83 13.91 6.65
N SER A 30 10.08 14.80 7.32
CA SER A 30 9.79 14.68 8.75
C SER A 30 8.97 13.43 9.08
N ALA A 31 8.11 12.99 8.16
CA ALA A 31 7.31 11.77 8.31
C ALA A 31 8.15 10.47 8.29
N ILE A 32 9.29 10.45 7.60
CA ILE A 32 10.21 9.30 7.56
C ILE A 32 11.17 9.38 8.75
N THR A 33 10.61 9.16 9.93
CA THR A 33 11.35 9.06 11.19
C THR A 33 10.73 7.98 12.07
N PRO A 34 11.51 7.32 12.95
CA PRO A 34 11.01 6.22 13.78
C PRO A 34 9.78 6.63 14.61
N LYS A 35 9.76 7.87 15.10
CA LYS A 35 8.68 8.47 15.88
C LYS A 35 7.32 8.38 15.19
N PHE A 36 7.27 8.60 13.87
CA PHE A 36 6.01 8.64 13.12
C PHE A 36 5.71 7.33 12.38
N CYS A 37 6.53 6.29 12.54
CA CYS A 37 6.37 5.02 11.82
C CYS A 37 4.98 4.41 11.99
N PHE A 38 4.47 4.34 13.22
CA PHE A 38 3.13 3.82 13.49
C PHE A 38 2.03 4.66 12.81
N LEU A 39 2.13 5.98 12.89
CA LEU A 39 1.16 6.89 12.27
C LEU A 39 1.13 6.70 10.74
N VAL A 40 2.31 6.51 10.11
CA VAL A 40 2.42 6.19 8.69
C VAL A 40 1.66 4.89 8.38
N VAL A 41 1.97 3.81 9.10
CA VAL A 41 1.36 2.49 8.88
C VAL A 41 -0.16 2.53 9.08
N GLU A 42 -0.65 3.19 10.12
CA GLU A 42 -2.08 3.36 10.35
C GLU A 42 -2.76 4.18 9.26
N THR A 43 -2.10 5.23 8.76
CA THR A 43 -2.65 6.05 7.68
C THR A 43 -2.75 5.24 6.38
N ILE A 44 -1.76 4.40 6.07
CA ILE A 44 -1.82 3.48 4.93
C ILE A 44 -3.00 2.52 5.08
N LYS A 45 -3.17 1.92 6.27
CA LYS A 45 -4.28 1.01 6.57
C LYS A 45 -5.62 1.72 6.38
N TYR A 46 -5.77 2.91 6.94
CA TYR A 46 -6.99 3.72 6.82
C TYR A 46 -7.32 4.03 5.36
N LEU A 47 -6.36 4.53 4.58
CA LEU A 47 -6.58 4.88 3.17
C LEU A 47 -6.93 3.65 2.31
N SER A 48 -6.34 2.49 2.63
CA SER A 48 -6.67 1.24 1.94
C SER A 48 -8.11 0.80 2.21
N VAL A 49 -8.59 0.95 3.45
CA VAL A 49 -9.97 0.62 3.84
C VAL A 49 -10.95 1.63 3.26
N GLU A 50 -10.69 2.93 3.38
CA GLU A 50 -11.55 4.01 2.86
C GLU A 50 -11.78 3.89 1.34
N ARG A 51 -10.77 3.44 0.60
CA ARG A 51 -10.84 3.25 -0.86
C ARG A 51 -11.20 1.84 -1.29
N ASP A 52 -11.48 0.97 -0.33
CA ASP A 52 -11.70 -0.47 -0.53
C ASP A 52 -10.67 -1.09 -1.51
N SER A 53 -9.42 -0.65 -1.39
CA SER A 53 -8.34 -0.98 -2.32
C SER A 53 -7.15 -1.54 -1.56
N PRO A 54 -7.07 -2.86 -1.41
CA PRO A 54 -5.91 -3.53 -0.82
C PRO A 54 -4.60 -3.24 -1.58
N LYS A 55 -4.68 -3.09 -2.92
CA LYS A 55 -3.53 -2.77 -3.78
C LYS A 55 -2.93 -1.40 -3.47
N LEU A 56 -3.74 -0.46 -3.00
CA LEU A 56 -3.25 0.86 -2.60
C LEU A 56 -2.29 0.75 -1.41
N ALA A 57 -2.59 -0.13 -0.45
CA ALA A 57 -1.78 -0.33 0.75
C ALA A 57 -0.37 -0.84 0.41
N THR A 58 -0.28 -1.88 -0.42
CA THR A 58 1.00 -2.43 -0.87
C THR A 58 1.78 -1.42 -1.71
N THR A 59 1.09 -0.71 -2.61
CA THR A 59 1.72 0.31 -3.46
C THR A 59 2.31 1.47 -2.64
N LEU A 60 1.58 1.98 -1.65
CA LEU A 60 2.06 3.02 -0.73
C LEU A 60 3.25 2.53 0.11
N GLY A 61 3.17 1.29 0.60
CA GLY A 61 4.27 0.66 1.33
C GLY A 61 5.57 0.61 0.52
N HIS A 62 5.48 0.20 -0.75
CA HIS A 62 6.64 0.20 -1.64
C HIS A 62 7.22 1.59 -1.89
N TYR A 63 6.36 2.61 -2.10
CA TYR A 63 6.84 3.97 -2.33
C TYR A 63 7.55 4.56 -1.12
N LEU A 64 7.03 4.34 0.09
CA LEU A 64 7.67 4.80 1.32
C LEU A 64 9.02 4.14 1.55
N LYS A 65 9.13 2.84 1.26
CA LYS A 65 10.41 2.13 1.36
C LYS A 65 11.44 2.68 0.38
N GLN A 66 11.05 2.98 -0.86
CA GLN A 66 11.93 3.64 -1.84
C GLN A 66 12.40 5.02 -1.35
N LEU A 67 11.51 5.79 -0.75
CA LEU A 67 11.85 7.13 -0.22
C LEU A 67 12.76 7.05 1.00
N SER A 68 12.56 6.09 1.90
CA SER A 68 13.42 5.88 3.05
C SER A 68 14.85 5.45 2.64
N VAL A 69 14.96 4.56 1.65
CA VAL A 69 16.25 4.19 1.05
C VAL A 69 16.93 5.40 0.41
N LEU A 70 16.18 6.26 -0.29
CA LEU A 70 16.72 7.49 -0.86
C LEU A 70 17.20 8.44 0.25
N LYS A 71 16.43 8.61 1.33
CA LYS A 71 16.82 9.44 2.48
C LYS A 71 18.11 8.95 3.13
N LYS A 72 18.26 7.64 3.32
CA LYS A 72 19.52 7.03 3.80
C LYS A 72 20.68 7.33 2.88
N SER A 73 20.50 7.11 1.58
CA SER A 73 21.55 7.34 0.57
C SER A 73 22.03 8.80 0.57
N LEU A 74 21.09 9.75 0.57
CA LEU A 74 21.41 11.18 0.62
C LEU A 74 22.10 11.58 1.93
N ALA A 75 21.65 11.05 3.08
CA ALA A 75 22.29 11.31 4.37
C ALA A 75 23.71 10.76 4.43
N LEU A 76 23.95 9.58 3.85
CA LEU A 76 25.28 8.97 3.75
C LEU A 76 26.22 9.81 2.89
N ILE A 77 25.74 10.28 1.73
CA ILE A 77 26.51 11.18 0.84
C ILE A 77 26.84 12.50 1.55
N ALA A 78 25.90 13.05 2.31
CA ALA A 78 26.07 14.30 3.04
C ALA A 78 26.88 14.17 4.34
N GLY A 79 27.23 12.95 4.77
CA GLY A 79 27.94 12.70 6.03
C GLY A 79 27.11 12.97 7.29
N VAL A 80 25.77 12.93 7.20
CA VAL A 80 24.87 13.21 8.33
C VAL A 80 24.39 11.89 8.96
N GLU A 81 25.17 11.40 9.91
CA GLU A 81 24.98 10.07 10.51
C GLU A 81 23.66 9.92 11.28
N ASP A 82 23.19 10.98 11.94
CA ASP A 82 21.91 10.97 12.66
C ASP A 82 20.72 10.72 11.74
N ILE A 83 20.69 11.38 10.57
CA ILE A 83 19.60 11.24 9.60
C ILE A 83 19.65 9.83 8.99
N HIS A 84 20.85 9.32 8.71
CA HIS A 84 21.05 7.97 8.21
C HIS A 84 20.52 6.93 9.21
N LYS A 85 20.89 7.06 10.50
CA LYS A 85 20.43 6.18 11.57
C LYS A 85 18.92 6.25 11.75
N GLN A 86 18.33 7.44 11.79
CA GLN A 86 16.87 7.58 11.90
C GLN A 86 16.12 6.92 10.75
N ALA A 87 16.61 7.07 9.50
CA ALA A 87 15.97 6.44 8.35
C ALA A 87 16.19 4.92 8.34
N PHE A 88 17.32 4.44 8.88
CA PHE A 88 17.55 3.01 9.10
C PHE A 88 16.58 2.42 10.13
N ASP A 89 16.48 3.05 11.30
CA ASP A 89 15.58 2.63 12.38
C ASP A 89 14.10 2.67 11.92
N PHE A 90 13.73 3.68 11.11
CA PHE A 90 12.42 3.75 10.49
C PHE A 90 12.16 2.53 9.61
N ASP A 91 13.11 2.14 8.74
CA ASP A 91 12.92 0.98 7.84
C ASP A 91 12.72 -0.31 8.61
N THR A 92 13.48 -0.53 9.70
CA THR A 92 13.33 -1.71 10.55
C THR A 92 11.93 -1.78 11.17
N LEU A 93 11.46 -0.68 11.77
CA LEU A 93 10.12 -0.62 12.35
C LEU A 93 9.04 -0.73 11.27
N PHE A 94 9.23 -0.06 10.14
CA PHE A 94 8.26 0.00 9.06
C PHE A 94 8.04 -1.38 8.45
N ASP A 95 9.11 -2.14 8.20
CA ASP A 95 9.00 -3.50 7.65
C ASP A 95 8.26 -4.44 8.61
N ALA A 96 8.55 -4.36 9.92
CA ALA A 96 7.87 -5.18 10.93
C ALA A 96 6.36 -4.85 10.99
N HIS A 97 6.02 -3.56 11.11
CA HIS A 97 4.64 -3.12 11.32
C HIS A 97 3.80 -3.18 10.04
N LEU A 98 4.38 -2.84 8.88
CA LEU A 98 3.66 -2.93 7.61
C LEU A 98 3.28 -4.38 7.32
N ASN A 99 4.19 -5.33 7.54
CA ASN A 99 3.91 -6.75 7.31
C ASN A 99 2.84 -7.29 8.26
N SER A 100 2.97 -6.98 9.56
CA SER A 100 2.02 -7.41 10.59
C SER A 100 0.61 -6.83 10.39
N HIS A 101 0.50 -5.53 10.10
CA HIS A 101 -0.78 -4.83 10.16
C HIS A 101 -1.45 -4.59 8.80
N VAL A 102 -0.69 -4.60 7.70
CA VAL A 102 -1.18 -4.13 6.40
C VAL A 102 -0.98 -5.18 5.31
N SER A 103 0.25 -5.61 5.04
CA SER A 103 0.57 -6.46 3.89
C SER A 103 -0.11 -7.82 3.93
N ALA A 104 -0.11 -8.50 5.09
CA ALA A 104 -0.76 -9.80 5.23
C ALA A 104 -2.28 -9.74 4.96
N VAL A 105 -2.95 -8.71 5.51
CA VAL A 105 -4.38 -8.50 5.33
C VAL A 105 -4.71 -8.08 3.90
N ALA A 106 -3.92 -7.19 3.32
CA ALA A 106 -4.10 -6.73 1.94
C ALA A 106 -3.93 -7.88 0.94
N ASN A 107 -2.88 -8.70 1.10
CA ASN A 107 -2.62 -9.85 0.24
C ASN A 107 -3.70 -10.93 0.36
N ARG A 108 -4.17 -11.21 1.58
CA ARG A 108 -5.31 -12.13 1.78
C ARG A 108 -6.57 -11.63 1.07
N ARG A 109 -6.89 -10.33 1.20
CA ARG A 109 -8.04 -9.73 0.52
C ARG A 109 -7.90 -9.76 -1.01
N LEU A 110 -6.72 -9.51 -1.55
CA LEU A 110 -6.46 -9.63 -2.99
C LEU A 110 -6.69 -11.07 -3.47
N LYS A 111 -6.12 -12.06 -2.76
CA LYS A 111 -6.29 -13.47 -3.10
C LYS A 111 -7.77 -13.90 -3.07
N LEU A 112 -8.51 -13.49 -2.06
CA LEU A 112 -9.96 -13.75 -1.98
C LEU A 112 -10.74 -13.10 -3.12
N ARG A 113 -10.40 -11.87 -3.52
CA ARG A 113 -11.04 -11.21 -4.67
C ARG A 113 -10.75 -11.92 -5.99
N THR A 114 -9.54 -12.42 -6.19
CA THR A 114 -9.20 -13.21 -7.38
C THR A 114 -10.00 -14.51 -7.40
N LEU A 115 -9.97 -15.29 -6.31
CA LEU A 115 -10.72 -16.54 -6.20
C LEU A 115 -12.23 -16.37 -6.43
N ASN A 116 -12.82 -15.27 -5.95
CA ASN A 116 -14.25 -14.99 -6.15
C ASN A 116 -14.57 -14.56 -7.59
N LYS A 117 -13.64 -13.92 -8.30
CA LYS A 117 -13.81 -13.59 -9.73
C LYS A 117 -13.78 -14.86 -10.59
N ASP A 118 -12.84 -15.76 -10.30
CA ASP A 118 -12.67 -17.02 -11.04
C ASP A 118 -13.94 -17.90 -10.89
N ARG A 119 -14.49 -18.01 -9.67
CA ARG A 119 -15.75 -18.75 -9.41
C ARG A 119 -16.97 -18.17 -10.14
N TYR A 120 -17.03 -16.85 -10.34
CA TYR A 120 -18.13 -16.22 -11.08
C TYR A 120 -18.04 -16.49 -12.59
N GLN A 121 -16.83 -16.61 -13.13
CA GLN A 121 -16.64 -16.95 -14.54
C GLN A 121 -17.01 -18.42 -14.82
N ASP A 122 -16.63 -19.35 -13.95
CA ASP A 122 -16.99 -20.78 -14.11
C ASP A 122 -18.50 -21.02 -14.06
N THR A 123 -19.23 -20.33 -13.19
CA THR A 123 -20.69 -20.46 -13.10
C THR A 123 -21.45 -19.78 -14.25
N SER A 124 -20.87 -18.75 -14.87
CA SER A 124 -21.43 -18.12 -16.07
C SER A 124 -21.23 -18.98 -17.33
N ASN A 125 -20.15 -19.77 -17.38
CA ASN A 125 -19.86 -20.67 -18.50
C ASN A 125 -20.62 -22.01 -18.43
N GLN A 126 -21.18 -22.37 -17.27
CA GLN A 126 -22.04 -23.56 -17.14
C GLN A 126 -23.51 -23.31 -17.54
N ARG A 127 -23.94 -22.05 -17.73
CA ARG A 127 -25.33 -21.74 -18.15
C ARG A 127 -25.52 -21.66 -19.67
N SER A 128 -24.45 -21.77 -20.46
CA SER A 128 -24.51 -21.72 -21.94
C SER A 128 -24.49 -23.10 -22.62
N CYS A 129 -24.37 -24.20 -21.87
CA CYS A 129 -24.42 -25.56 -22.39
C CYS A 129 -25.62 -26.32 -21.80
N GLY A 130 -26.82 -26.02 -22.28
CA GLY A 130 -28.04 -26.63 -21.76
C GLY A 130 -29.28 -26.42 -22.63
N THR A 131 -29.16 -26.46 -23.95
CA THR A 131 -30.34 -26.55 -24.84
C THR A 131 -30.22 -27.81 -25.70
N GLN A 132 -30.44 -28.97 -25.07
CA GLN A 132 -30.76 -30.18 -25.83
C GLN A 132 -32.21 -30.04 -26.32
N ARG A 133 -32.37 -29.77 -27.62
CA ARG A 133 -33.65 -29.93 -28.32
C ARG A 133 -34.06 -31.40 -28.27
N PHE A 134 -35.17 -31.68 -27.61
CA PHE A 134 -35.87 -32.96 -27.73
C PHE A 134 -36.57 -33.01 -29.11
N PRO A 135 -36.38 -34.08 -29.91
CA PRO A 135 -37.21 -34.32 -31.07
C PRO A 135 -38.47 -35.05 -30.61
N TRP A 136 -39.63 -34.38 -30.70
CA TRP A 136 -40.90 -35.08 -30.73
C TRP A 136 -41.18 -35.41 -32.21
N GLY A 137 -41.41 -36.70 -32.47
CA GLY A 137 -41.68 -37.26 -33.79
C GLY A 137 -43.09 -37.01 -34.30
#